data_AF-A0A9P0Z5S3-F1
#
_entry.id   AF-A0A9P0Z5S3-F1
#
_cell.length_a   1.000
_cell.length_b   1.000
_cell.length_c   1.000
_cell.angle_alpha   90.00
_cell.angle_beta   90.00
_cell.angle_gamma   90.00
#
_symmetry.space_group_name_H-M   'P 1'
#
loop_
_entity.id
_entity.type
_entity.pdbx_description
1 polymer ?
#
loop_
_entity_poly.entity_id
_entity_poly.type
_entity_poly.pdbx_seq_one_letter_code
_entity_poly.pdbx_strand_id
1 'polypeptide(L)'
;MKKPLLKKLGKMHRDWRNRLRSGFINKTRQVGKDCGEAFEKYKDQLTKEEWDSFVAKTMTPEFVALSEKNKQAALQNIYPHHMGRSGYVLSIPKWKEQGLLDQFLTGSEVDSTNSSTTTSGDIPRHVTWFCARSGLTADGHIVFPGNTEG
;
A
#
# COMPACT_ATOMS: atom_id res chain seq x y z
N MET A 1 -25.15 11.51 -5.53
CA MET A 1 -24.08 12.13 -4.70
C MET A 1 -23.61 11.32 -3.48
N LYS A 2 -24.20 10.17 -3.10
CA LYS A 2 -23.80 9.44 -1.87
C LYS A 2 -22.54 8.55 -1.98
N LYS A 3 -22.16 8.13 -3.21
CA LYS A 3 -21.02 7.22 -3.47
C LYS A 3 -19.66 7.69 -2.90
N PRO A 4 -19.21 8.95 -3.08
CA PRO A 4 -17.93 9.39 -2.51
C PRO A 4 -17.93 9.41 -0.98
N LEU A 5 -19.07 9.77 -0.37
CA LEU A 5 -19.23 9.78 1.09
C LEU A 5 -19.13 8.36 1.67
N LEU A 6 -19.80 7.39 1.06
CA LEU A 6 -19.73 5.97 1.48
C LEU A 6 -18.31 5.41 1.36
N LYS A 7 -17.56 5.77 0.31
CA LYS A 7 -16.14 5.39 0.17
C LYS A 7 -15.30 5.97 1.31
N LYS A 8 -15.52 7.24 1.67
CA LYS A 8 -14.80 7.90 2.77
C LYS A 8 -15.13 7.25 4.12
N LEU A 9 -16.41 6.98 4.39
CA LEU A 9 -16.87 6.30 5.60
C LEU A 9 -16.29 4.88 5.70
N GLY A 10 -16.30 4.12 4.60
CA GLY A 10 -15.70 2.79 4.55
C GLY A 10 -14.20 2.80 4.85
N LYS A 11 -13.46 3.80 4.34
CA LYS A 11 -12.05 4.00 4.68
C LYS A 11 -11.87 4.29 6.17
N MET A 12 -12.66 5.21 6.73
CA MET A 12 -12.58 5.56 8.16
C MET A 12 -12.86 4.36 9.05
N HIS A 13 -13.90 3.58 8.73
CA HIS A 13 -14.24 2.38 9.48
C HIS A 13 -13.13 1.31 9.40
N ARG A 14 -12.52 1.11 8.22
CA ARG A 14 -11.37 0.21 8.07
C ARG A 14 -10.16 0.67 8.89
N ASP A 15 -9.83 1.95 8.83
CA ASP A 15 -8.70 2.53 9.55
C ASP A 15 -8.90 2.43 11.08
N TRP A 16 -10.14 2.64 11.55
CA TRP A 16 -10.53 2.41 12.95
C TRP A 16 -10.35 0.95 13.39
N ARG A 17 -10.86 -0.03 12.63
CA ARG A 17 -10.64 -1.46 12.94
C ARG A 17 -9.15 -1.85 12.95
N ASN A 18 -8.36 -1.29 12.04
CA ASN A 18 -6.90 -1.51 12.02
C ASN A 18 -6.20 -0.92 13.26
N ARG A 19 -6.67 0.23 13.75
CA ARG A 19 -6.19 0.82 15.01
C ARG A 19 -6.55 -0.07 16.20
N LEU A 20 -7.77 -0.60 16.24
CA LEU A 20 -8.18 -1.52 17.30
C LEU A 20 -7.29 -2.76 17.32
N ARG A 21 -7.09 -3.39 16.15
CA ARG A 21 -6.26 -4.58 16.02
C ARG A 21 -4.80 -4.31 16.41
N SER A 22 -4.18 -3.25 15.88
CA SER A 22 -2.76 -2.98 16.13
C SER A 22 -2.45 -2.51 17.55
N GLY A 23 -3.36 -1.74 18.15
CA GLY A 23 -3.20 -1.19 19.50
C GLY A 23 -3.49 -2.20 20.60
N PHE A 24 -4.61 -2.92 20.48
CA PHE A 24 -5.14 -3.69 21.61
C PHE A 24 -5.00 -5.20 21.45
N ILE A 25 -5.13 -5.70 20.22
CA ILE A 25 -5.11 -7.14 19.95
C ILE A 25 -3.68 -7.64 19.76
N ASN A 26 -2.96 -7.09 18.78
CA ASN A 26 -1.60 -7.52 18.48
C ASN A 26 -0.56 -6.88 19.41
N LYS A 27 -0.97 -5.90 20.25
CA LYS A 27 -0.11 -5.13 21.17
C LYS A 27 1.14 -4.52 20.53
N THR A 28 1.23 -4.51 19.19
CA THR A 28 2.42 -4.07 18.44
C THR A 28 2.61 -2.57 18.53
N ARG A 29 1.54 -1.81 18.84
CA ARG A 29 1.57 -0.37 19.07
C ARG A 29 1.66 -0.03 20.57
N GLN A 30 2.42 -0.81 21.35
CA GLN A 30 2.69 -0.49 22.75
C GLN A 30 4.06 0.18 22.91
N VAL A 31 4.09 1.48 22.72
CA VAL A 31 5.00 2.35 23.48
C VAL A 31 4.11 3.44 24.09
N GLY A 32 3.58 3.15 25.28
CA GLY A 32 2.90 4.13 26.13
C GLY A 32 1.38 3.96 26.32
N LYS A 33 1.01 3.32 27.44
CA LYS A 33 -0.11 3.67 28.35
C LYS A 33 -1.57 3.20 28.16
N ASP A 34 -2.01 2.55 27.08
CA ASP A 34 -3.45 2.22 26.93
C ASP A 34 -3.75 0.72 26.70
N CYS A 35 -2.96 -0.17 27.30
CA CYS A 35 -3.00 -1.60 27.01
C CYS A 35 -4.08 -2.39 27.79
N GLY A 36 -4.79 -1.72 28.70
CA GLY A 36 -5.67 -2.35 29.68
C GLY A 36 -6.97 -2.87 29.09
N GLU A 37 -7.87 -2.02 28.63
CA GLU A 37 -9.23 -2.47 28.26
C GLU A 37 -9.72 -1.71 27.03
N ALA A 38 -9.46 -2.30 25.86
CA ALA A 38 -9.92 -1.78 24.57
C ALA A 38 -11.43 -1.58 24.52
N PHE A 39 -12.16 -2.52 25.14
CA PHE A 39 -13.61 -2.46 25.26
C PHE A 39 -14.06 -1.28 26.12
N GLU A 40 -13.45 -1.04 27.29
CA GLU A 40 -13.84 0.09 28.15
C GLU A 40 -13.71 1.44 27.46
N LYS A 41 -12.72 1.61 26.57
CA LYS A 41 -12.54 2.83 25.78
C LYS A 41 -13.64 3.06 24.74
N TYR A 42 -14.30 1.99 24.27
CA TYR A 42 -15.26 2.03 23.18
C TYR A 42 -16.63 1.43 23.54
N LYS A 43 -16.91 1.19 24.83
CA LYS A 43 -18.16 0.56 25.30
C LYS A 43 -19.42 1.32 24.92
N ASP A 44 -19.33 2.64 24.77
CA ASP A 44 -20.44 3.48 24.32
C ASP A 44 -20.74 3.32 22.82
N GLN A 45 -19.81 2.72 22.06
CA GLN A 45 -19.86 2.58 20.60
C GLN A 45 -19.89 1.13 20.14
N LEU A 46 -19.57 0.18 21.01
CA LEU A 46 -19.43 -1.23 20.69
C LEU A 46 -20.00 -2.08 21.82
N THR A 47 -20.82 -3.06 21.48
CA THR A 47 -21.31 -4.04 22.44
C THR A 47 -20.23 -5.09 22.74
N LYS A 48 -20.35 -5.76 23.89
CA LYS A 48 -19.37 -6.78 24.29
C LYS A 48 -19.36 -7.96 23.32
N GLU A 49 -20.51 -8.36 22.82
CA GLU A 49 -20.66 -9.43 21.82
C GLU A 49 -19.96 -9.08 20.50
N GLU A 50 -20.11 -7.83 20.02
CA GLU A 50 -19.42 -7.35 18.82
C GLU A 50 -17.90 -7.31 19.01
N TRP A 51 -17.44 -6.93 20.21
CA TRP A 51 -16.03 -6.96 20.56
C TRP A 51 -15.47 -8.38 20.57
N ASP A 52 -16.13 -9.31 21.25
CA ASP A 52 -15.68 -10.70 21.35
C ASP A 52 -15.67 -11.38 19.98
N SER A 53 -16.70 -11.15 19.16
CA SER A 53 -16.75 -11.61 17.77
C SER A 53 -15.62 -11.03 16.91
N PHE A 54 -15.29 -9.75 17.09
CA PHE A 54 -14.16 -9.11 16.41
C PHE A 54 -12.81 -9.71 16.82
N VAL A 55 -12.59 -9.93 18.11
CA VAL A 55 -11.37 -10.56 18.63
C VAL A 55 -11.25 -11.99 18.10
N ALA A 56 -12.31 -12.80 18.20
CA ALA A 56 -12.33 -14.17 17.70
C ALA A 56 -11.98 -14.23 16.20
N LYS A 57 -12.58 -13.34 15.39
CA LYS A 57 -12.32 -13.28 13.94
C LYS A 57 -10.89 -12.86 13.60
N THR A 58 -10.29 -11.96 14.37
CA THR A 58 -8.93 -11.46 14.11
C THR A 58 -7.84 -12.38 14.66
N MET A 59 -8.20 -13.30 15.55
CA MET A 59 -7.31 -14.32 16.12
C MET A 59 -7.42 -15.68 15.43
N THR A 60 -8.25 -15.81 14.38
CA THR A 60 -8.31 -17.07 13.65
C THR A 60 -6.94 -17.41 13.04
N PRO A 61 -6.53 -18.68 13.05
CA PRO A 61 -5.21 -19.09 12.55
C PRO A 61 -5.04 -18.71 11.08
N GLU A 62 -6.09 -18.79 10.28
CA GLU A 62 -6.09 -18.36 8.88
C GLU A 62 -5.78 -16.87 8.72
N PHE A 63 -6.39 -16.01 9.54
CA PHE A 63 -6.18 -14.57 9.45
C PHE A 63 -4.76 -14.18 9.90
N VAL A 64 -4.26 -14.81 10.95
CA VAL A 64 -2.89 -14.62 11.43
C VAL A 64 -1.88 -15.08 10.38
N ALA A 65 -2.05 -16.29 9.83
CA ALA A 65 -1.18 -16.84 8.79
C ALA A 65 -1.17 -15.95 7.54
N LEU A 66 -2.34 -15.48 7.08
CA LEU A 66 -2.44 -14.56 5.95
C LEU A 66 -1.75 -13.23 6.25
N SER A 67 -1.95 -12.69 7.46
CA SER A 67 -1.30 -11.44 7.86
C SER A 67 0.22 -11.59 7.89
N GLU A 68 0.76 -12.72 8.35
CA GLU A 68 2.20 -12.96 8.43
C GLU A 68 2.81 -13.19 7.05
N LYS A 69 2.15 -13.99 6.20
CA LYS A 69 2.53 -14.17 4.80
C LYS A 69 2.64 -12.84 4.06
N ASN A 70 1.67 -11.94 4.27
CA ASN A 70 1.67 -10.62 3.64
C ASN A 70 2.81 -9.72 4.18
N LYS A 71 3.15 -9.81 5.47
CA LYS A 71 4.30 -9.08 6.02
C LYS A 71 5.60 -9.59 5.44
N GLN A 72 5.79 -10.91 5.38
CA GLN A 72 6.99 -11.52 4.80
C GLN A 72 7.13 -11.15 3.32
N ALA A 73 6.05 -11.23 2.54
CA ALA A 73 6.06 -10.78 1.14
C ALA A 73 6.42 -9.30 1.00
N ALA A 74 5.96 -8.44 1.92
CA ALA A 74 6.33 -7.02 1.92
C ALA A 74 7.82 -6.79 2.25
N LEU A 75 8.40 -7.59 3.16
CA LEU A 75 9.83 -7.52 3.49
C LEU A 75 10.72 -7.99 2.34
N GLN A 76 10.27 -8.97 1.55
CA GLN A 76 10.99 -9.47 0.38
C GLN A 76 10.85 -8.56 -0.86
N ASN A 77 10.10 -7.45 -0.77
CA ASN A 77 9.96 -6.53 -1.89
C ASN A 77 11.18 -5.61 -2.01
N ILE A 78 12.14 -6.01 -2.85
CA ILE A 78 13.39 -5.28 -3.15
C ILE A 78 13.11 -3.92 -3.82
N TYR A 79 11.99 -3.79 -4.54
CA TYR A 79 11.63 -2.57 -5.27
C TYR A 79 10.39 -1.91 -4.66
N PRO A 80 10.55 -1.18 -3.53
CA PRO A 80 9.45 -0.51 -2.88
C PRO A 80 8.85 0.56 -3.80
N HIS A 81 7.53 0.58 -3.86
CA HIS A 81 6.79 1.58 -4.61
C HIS A 81 6.74 2.89 -3.81
N HIS A 82 7.30 3.96 -4.34
CA HIS A 82 7.42 5.25 -3.64
C HIS A 82 6.39 6.30 -4.06
N MET A 83 5.45 5.98 -4.95
CA MET A 83 4.43 6.95 -5.34
C MET A 83 3.46 7.22 -4.19
N GLY A 84 3.17 8.51 -4.00
CA GLY A 84 2.16 8.99 -3.08
C GLY A 84 0.73 8.80 -3.59
N ARG A 85 -0.19 9.56 -2.99
CA ARG A 85 -1.65 9.44 -3.20
C ARG A 85 -2.12 9.81 -4.63
N SER A 86 -1.24 10.40 -5.42
CA SER A 86 -1.51 10.94 -6.75
C SER A 86 -1.74 9.85 -7.82
N GLY A 87 -1.23 8.63 -7.59
CA GLY A 87 -1.36 7.51 -8.53
C GLY A 87 -0.67 7.75 -9.88
N TYR A 88 -0.87 6.84 -10.84
CA TYR A 88 -0.18 6.86 -12.14
C TYR A 88 -0.56 8.06 -13.00
N VAL A 89 -1.85 8.39 -13.09
CA VAL A 89 -2.37 9.48 -13.94
C VAL A 89 -1.68 10.81 -13.68
N LEU A 90 -1.49 11.16 -12.41
CA LEU A 90 -0.84 12.42 -12.04
C LEU A 90 0.69 12.35 -12.03
N SER A 91 1.27 11.16 -12.05
CA SER A 91 2.73 10.97 -12.02
C SER A 91 3.34 10.86 -13.42
N ILE A 92 2.54 10.43 -14.40
CA ILE A 92 2.96 10.33 -15.82
C ILE A 92 3.53 11.66 -16.36
N PRO A 93 2.87 12.83 -16.18
CA PRO A 93 3.42 14.10 -16.66
C PRO A 93 4.80 14.40 -16.07
N LYS A 94 4.97 14.15 -14.76
CA LYS A 94 6.24 14.34 -14.06
C LYS A 94 7.34 13.42 -14.62
N TRP A 95 7.05 12.15 -14.86
CA TRP A 95 8.03 11.21 -15.42
C TRP A 95 8.42 11.56 -16.85
N LYS A 96 7.49 12.13 -17.62
CA LYS A 96 7.75 12.64 -18.97
C LYS A 96 8.66 13.87 -18.94
N GLU A 97 8.38 14.85 -18.08
CA GLU A 97 9.25 16.03 -17.91
C GLU A 97 10.67 15.66 -17.47
N GLN A 98 10.81 14.62 -16.67
CA GLN A 98 12.10 14.10 -16.20
C GLN A 98 12.83 13.24 -17.25
N GLY A 99 12.21 12.89 -18.37
CA GLY A 99 12.77 11.96 -19.37
C GLY A 99 12.81 10.49 -18.94
N LEU A 100 12.28 10.15 -17.76
CA LEU A 100 12.27 8.79 -17.22
C LEU A 100 11.39 7.86 -18.05
N LEU A 101 10.26 8.37 -18.54
CA LEU A 101 9.32 7.61 -19.38
C LEU A 101 10.00 7.16 -20.68
N ASP A 102 10.72 8.06 -21.33
CA ASP A 102 11.32 7.82 -22.64
C ASP A 102 12.45 6.79 -22.53
N GLN A 103 13.28 6.84 -21.48
CA GLN A 103 14.34 5.84 -21.26
C GLN A 103 13.80 4.41 -21.17
N PHE A 104 12.69 4.19 -20.45
CA PHE A 104 12.08 2.87 -20.34
C PHE A 104 11.27 2.45 -21.58
N LEU A 105 10.77 3.40 -22.36
CA LEU A 105 10.12 3.12 -23.65
C LEU A 105 11.16 2.71 -24.71
N THR A 106 12.31 3.39 -24.76
CA THR A 106 13.39 3.08 -25.71
C THR A 106 14.10 1.76 -25.40
N GLY A 107 14.28 1.41 -24.13
CA GLY A 107 14.88 0.14 -23.72
C GLY A 107 13.93 -1.07 -23.74
N SER A 108 12.66 -0.85 -24.11
CA SER A 108 11.62 -1.88 -24.11
C SER A 108 11.62 -2.65 -25.43
N GLU A 109 12.64 -3.50 -25.66
CA GLU A 109 12.56 -4.59 -26.64
C GLU A 109 11.58 -5.66 -26.14
N VAL A 110 10.28 -5.41 -26.23
CA VAL A 110 9.28 -6.45 -26.03
C VAL A 110 8.33 -6.46 -27.20
N ASP A 111 8.25 -7.63 -27.84
CA ASP A 111 7.25 -7.94 -28.86
C ASP A 111 5.86 -7.53 -28.37
N SER A 112 5.19 -6.72 -29.18
CA SER A 112 3.90 -6.07 -28.92
C SER A 112 2.71 -7.01 -28.64
N THR A 113 2.94 -8.32 -28.51
CA THR A 113 1.89 -9.34 -28.46
C THR A 113 1.33 -9.61 -27.07
N ASN A 114 1.99 -9.19 -25.98
CA ASN A 114 1.53 -9.47 -24.59
C ASN A 114 1.48 -8.25 -23.65
N SER A 115 1.66 -7.02 -24.15
CA SER A 115 1.76 -5.85 -23.29
C SER A 115 0.39 -5.31 -22.89
N SER A 116 0.00 -5.53 -21.63
CA SER A 116 -1.21 -4.92 -21.07
C SER A 116 -0.99 -3.41 -20.90
N THR A 117 -1.82 -2.59 -21.54
CA THR A 117 -1.81 -1.14 -21.33
C THR A 117 -2.45 -0.77 -19.99
N THR A 118 -2.04 0.35 -19.42
CA THR A 118 -2.68 0.87 -18.20
C THR A 118 -4.01 1.56 -18.52
N THR A 119 -4.87 1.73 -17.52
CA THR A 119 -6.14 2.51 -17.60
C THR A 119 -5.93 3.97 -18.06
N SER A 120 -4.68 4.43 -18.14
CA SER A 120 -4.24 5.77 -18.55
C SER A 120 -3.95 5.91 -20.06
N GLY A 121 -4.27 4.91 -20.88
CA GLY A 121 -4.35 5.06 -22.35
C GLY A 121 -3.24 4.35 -23.10
N ASP A 122 -2.01 4.88 -23.07
CA ASP A 122 -1.03 4.51 -24.11
C ASP A 122 0.34 4.05 -23.59
N ILE A 123 0.50 3.96 -22.27
CA ILE A 123 1.78 3.55 -21.66
C ILE A 123 1.70 2.08 -21.22
N PRO A 124 2.66 1.24 -21.67
CA PRO A 124 2.76 -0.14 -21.21
C PRO A 124 2.84 -0.25 -19.69
N ARG A 125 2.15 -1.26 -19.14
CA ARG A 125 2.10 -1.44 -17.67
C ARG A 125 3.48 -1.64 -17.06
N HIS A 126 4.40 -2.34 -17.72
CA HIS A 126 5.77 -2.54 -17.20
C HIS A 126 6.53 -1.21 -17.08
N VAL A 127 6.39 -0.31 -18.07
CA VAL A 127 7.00 1.04 -18.01
C VAL A 127 6.49 1.82 -16.80
N THR A 128 5.17 1.86 -16.59
CA THR A 128 4.61 2.54 -15.40
C THR A 128 5.08 1.89 -14.09
N TRP A 129 5.27 0.57 -14.07
CA TRP A 129 5.76 -0.16 -12.91
C TRP A 129 7.21 0.23 -12.58
N PHE A 130 8.07 0.35 -13.60
CA PHE A 130 9.47 0.76 -13.46
C PHE A 130 9.56 2.22 -13.00
N CYS A 131 8.90 3.17 -13.67
CA CYS A 131 8.91 4.58 -13.28
C CYS A 131 8.43 4.82 -11.84
N ALA A 132 7.48 4.01 -11.37
CA ALA A 132 6.96 4.08 -10.00
C ALA A 132 7.91 3.61 -8.90
N ARG A 133 9.00 2.94 -9.29
CA ARG A 133 9.98 2.29 -8.40
C ARG A 133 11.40 2.75 -8.65
N SER A 134 11.62 3.58 -9.66
CA SER A 134 12.91 4.19 -9.96
C SER A 134 12.88 5.70 -9.72
N GLY A 135 14.06 6.29 -9.72
CA GLY A 135 14.30 7.72 -9.80
C GLY A 135 15.46 8.00 -10.76
N LEU A 136 15.80 9.27 -10.92
CA LEU A 136 16.98 9.70 -11.67
C LEU A 136 17.99 10.33 -10.72
N THR A 137 19.27 10.05 -10.92
CA THR A 137 20.37 10.81 -10.31
C THR A 137 20.52 12.18 -10.98
N ALA A 138 21.31 13.07 -10.38
CA ALA A 138 21.65 14.36 -10.98
C ALA A 138 22.29 14.20 -12.38
N ASP A 139 22.98 13.09 -12.60
CA ASP A 139 23.64 12.74 -13.86
C ASP A 139 22.68 12.09 -14.89
N GLY A 140 21.40 11.92 -14.55
CA GLY A 140 20.37 11.40 -15.47
C GLY A 140 20.32 9.87 -15.58
N HIS A 141 20.99 9.14 -14.68
CA HIS A 141 20.94 7.67 -14.63
C HIS A 141 19.76 7.16 -13.80
N ILE A 142 19.16 6.06 -14.25
CA ILE A 142 18.09 5.36 -13.53
C ILE A 142 18.66 4.71 -12.28
N VAL A 143 18.02 4.98 -11.14
CA VAL A 143 18.33 4.36 -9.85
C VAL A 143 17.08 3.78 -9.21
N PHE A 144 17.23 2.66 -8.50
CA PHE A 144 16.14 2.04 -7.74
C PHE A 144 16.37 2.27 -6.25
N PRO A 145 15.63 3.20 -5.59
CA PRO A 145 15.77 3.44 -4.16
C PRO A 145 15.45 2.17 -3.36
N GLY A 146 16.47 1.64 -2.67
CA GLY A 146 16.44 0.34 -2.00
C GLY A 146 17.68 -0.51 -2.30
N ASN A 147 18.36 -0.24 -3.43
CA ASN A 147 19.63 -0.82 -3.82
C ASN A 147 20.79 0.12 -3.42
N THR A 148 20.93 0.42 -2.13
CA THR A 148 22.23 0.90 -1.64
C THR A 148 23.12 -0.33 -1.53
N GLU A 149 24.10 -0.41 -2.43
CA GLU A 149 25.18 -1.39 -2.42
C GLU A 149 25.73 -1.52 -0.99
N GLY A 150 25.72 -2.75 -0.47
CA GLY A 150 26.45 -3.15 0.73
C GLY A 150 27.77 -3.77 0.34
#